data_AF-A0A7V2QGV0-F1
#
_entry.id   AF-A0A7V2QGV0-F1
#
_cell.length_a   1.000
_cell.length_b   1.000
_cell.length_c   1.000
_cell.angle_alpha   90.00
_cell.angle_beta   90.00
_cell.angle_gamma   90.00
#
_symmetry.space_group_name_H-M   'P 1'
#
loop_
_entity.id
_entity.type
_entity.pdbx_description
1 polymer ?
#
loop_
_entity_poly.entity_id
_entity_poly.type
_entity_poly.pdbx_seq_one_letter_code
_entity_poly.pdbx_strand_id
1 'polypeptide(L)'
;MLAHLREKWPDGRGVREFVRILKLHRDHPADLIAQAVSQALEYGCAHADGVLLCLRQLTSPDPSPSSLDLSRWPQLVGVGSRPPDLEAYNRLLGRDEE
;
A
#
# COMPACT_ATOMS: atom_id res chain seq x y z
N MET A 1 -2.49 17.78 0.16
CA MET A 1 -1.31 16.94 -0.20
C MET A 1 0.04 17.62 0.04
N LEU A 2 0.37 18.74 -0.62
CA LEU A 2 1.70 19.39 -0.42
C LEU A 2 1.97 19.79 1.04
N ALA A 3 0.97 20.35 1.74
CA ALA A 3 1.08 20.67 3.17
C ALA A 3 1.41 19.42 4.00
N HIS A 4 0.69 18.32 3.77
CA HIS A 4 0.91 17.03 4.42
C HIS A 4 2.34 16.48 4.17
N LEU A 5 2.86 16.59 2.95
CA LEU A 5 4.22 16.15 2.63
C LEU A 5 5.30 17.02 3.28
N ARG A 6 5.05 18.33 3.44
CA ARG A 6 5.96 19.25 4.12
C ARG A 6 5.99 19.02 5.63
N GLU A 7 4.85 18.71 6.22
CA GLU A 7 4.74 18.35 7.64
C GLU A 7 5.45 17.01 7.93
N LYS A 8 5.25 16.01 7.05
CA LYS A 8 5.91 14.70 7.17
C LYS A 8 7.42 14.76 6.91
N TRP A 9 7.88 15.66 6.03
CA TRP A 9 9.30 15.85 5.73
C TRP A 9 9.70 17.34 5.60
N PRO A 10 10.12 17.98 6.70
CA PRO A 10 10.46 19.40 6.72
C PRO A 10 11.73 19.74 5.93
N ASP A 11 12.65 18.79 5.69
CA ASP A 11 13.93 18.99 4.99
C ASP A 11 13.83 19.16 3.46
N GLY A 12 12.69 19.64 2.95
CA GLY A 12 12.46 19.84 1.51
C GLY A 12 12.26 18.54 0.70
N ARG A 13 12.33 17.37 1.33
CA ARG A 13 11.97 16.09 0.69
C ARG A 13 10.50 16.08 0.26
N GLY A 14 9.59 16.67 1.05
CA GLY A 14 8.17 16.76 0.69
C GLY A 14 7.90 17.48 -0.63
N VAL A 15 8.68 18.53 -0.94
CA VAL A 15 8.57 19.27 -2.20
C VAL A 15 9.10 18.43 -3.37
N ARG A 16 10.21 17.71 -3.19
CA ARG A 16 10.75 16.81 -4.23
C ARG A 16 9.78 15.69 -4.59
N GLU A 17 9.14 15.09 -3.58
CA GLU A 17 8.10 14.07 -3.79
C GLU A 17 6.89 14.66 -4.53
N PHE A 18 6.44 15.85 -4.13
CA PHE A 18 5.34 16.53 -4.83
C PHE A 18 5.66 16.80 -6.30
N VAL A 19 6.88 17.28 -6.61
CA VAL A 19 7.32 17.49 -7.99
C VAL A 19 7.38 16.17 -8.78
N ARG A 20 7.84 15.07 -8.15
CA ARG A 20 7.82 13.74 -8.79
C ARG A 20 6.39 13.31 -9.13
N ILE A 21 5.43 13.58 -8.24
CA ILE A 21 4.02 13.23 -8.48
C ILE A 21 3.43 14.10 -9.59
N LEU A 22 3.74 15.40 -9.63
CA LEU A 22 3.34 16.27 -10.73
C LEU A 22 3.92 15.81 -12.08
N LYS A 23 5.10 15.19 -12.10
CA LYS A 23 5.66 14.63 -13.35
C LYS A 23 4.83 13.45 -13.88
N LEU A 24 4.13 12.70 -13.04
CA LEU A 24 3.27 11.58 -13.48
C LEU A 24 2.08 12.06 -14.33
N HIS A 25 1.62 13.30 -14.18
CA HIS A 25 0.57 13.88 -15.03
C HIS A 25 0.98 14.02 -16.51
N ARG A 26 2.27 13.91 -16.85
CA ARG A 26 2.71 13.97 -18.25
C ARG A 26 2.23 12.76 -19.04
N ASP A 27 2.19 11.60 -18.37
CA ASP A 27 1.93 10.32 -19.01
C ASP A 27 0.54 9.75 -18.62
N HIS A 28 -0.16 10.39 -17.68
CA HIS A 28 -1.42 9.91 -17.12
C HIS A 28 -2.47 11.02 -16.99
N PRO A 29 -3.76 10.73 -17.21
CA PRO A 29 -4.83 11.71 -17.10
C PRO A 29 -4.99 12.19 -15.66
N ALA A 30 -5.43 13.44 -15.52
CA ALA A 30 -5.46 14.13 -14.24
C ALA A 30 -6.38 13.46 -13.20
N ASP A 31 -7.51 12.92 -13.67
CA ASP A 31 -8.48 12.26 -12.80
C ASP A 31 -7.91 10.98 -12.18
N LEU A 32 -7.09 10.22 -12.92
CA LEU A 32 -6.43 9.02 -12.40
C LEU A 32 -5.35 9.37 -11.36
N ILE A 33 -4.57 10.42 -11.60
CA ILE A 33 -3.59 10.88 -10.61
C ILE A 33 -4.28 11.38 -9.34
N ALA A 34 -5.38 12.12 -9.46
CA ALA A 34 -6.15 12.58 -8.31
C ALA A 34 -6.69 11.40 -7.48
N GLN A 35 -7.21 10.36 -8.13
CA GLN A 35 -7.66 9.14 -7.44
C GLN A 35 -6.50 8.39 -6.77
N ALA A 36 -5.37 8.22 -7.46
CA ALA A 36 -4.19 7.55 -6.91
C ALA A 36 -3.60 8.30 -5.70
N VAL A 37 -3.62 9.64 -5.74
CA VAL A 37 -3.19 10.49 -4.61
C VAL A 37 -4.12 10.30 -3.41
N SER A 38 -5.44 10.29 -3.62
CA SER A 38 -6.41 10.07 -2.55
C SER A 38 -6.22 8.71 -1.88
N GLN A 39 -6.05 7.64 -2.66
CA GLN A 39 -5.76 6.31 -2.13
C GLN A 39 -4.44 6.27 -1.35
N ALA A 40 -3.38 6.89 -1.89
CA ALA A 40 -2.08 6.91 -1.22
C ALA A 40 -2.12 7.68 0.12
N LEU A 41 -2.97 8.70 0.23
CA LEU A 41 -3.20 9.41 1.49
C LEU A 41 -3.94 8.52 2.50
N GLU A 42 -4.98 7.81 2.07
CA GLU A 42 -5.75 6.87 2.89
C GLU A 42 -4.87 5.72 3.42
N TYR A 43 -3.99 5.18 2.58
CA TYR A 43 -3.04 4.13 2.96
C TYR A 43 -1.82 4.64 3.73
N GLY A 44 -1.70 5.95 3.96
CA GLY A 44 -0.54 6.55 4.64
C GLY A 44 0.76 6.56 3.82
N CYS A 45 0.70 6.21 2.53
CA CYS A 45 1.81 6.08 1.60
C CYS A 45 1.91 7.22 0.57
N ALA A 46 1.61 8.47 0.97
CA ALA A 46 1.53 9.65 0.10
C ALA A 46 2.84 10.13 -0.60
N HIS A 47 3.90 9.32 -0.64
CA HIS A 47 5.12 9.59 -1.43
C HIS A 47 4.94 9.18 -2.89
N ALA A 48 5.85 9.59 -3.77
CA ALA A 48 5.71 9.38 -5.20
C ALA A 48 5.60 7.90 -5.60
N ASP A 49 6.37 7.02 -4.96
CA ASP A 49 6.30 5.58 -5.25
C ASP A 49 4.99 4.94 -4.78
N GLY A 50 4.42 5.42 -3.66
CA GLY A 50 3.10 4.98 -3.18
C GLY A 50 1.97 5.44 -4.10
N VAL A 51 2.02 6.69 -4.58
CA VAL A 51 1.08 7.17 -5.61
C VAL A 51 1.20 6.38 -6.91
N LEU A 52 2.43 6.06 -7.33
CA LEU A 52 2.67 5.23 -8.52
C LEU A 52 2.10 3.81 -8.34
N LEU A 53 2.19 3.23 -7.14
CA LEU A 53 1.59 1.94 -6.82
C LEU A 53 0.06 1.99 -6.95
N CYS A 54 -0.60 2.97 -6.33
CA CYS A 54 -2.06 3.15 -6.44
C CYS A 54 -2.48 3.36 -7.90
N LEU A 55 -1.72 4.15 -8.67
CA LEU A 55 -1.98 4.37 -10.09
C LEU A 55 -1.89 3.07 -10.92
N ARG A 56 -0.90 2.22 -10.64
CA ARG A 56 -0.78 0.90 -11.26
C ARG A 56 -1.97 0.01 -10.93
N GLN A 57 -2.41 -0.02 -9.66
CA GLN A 57 -3.58 -0.80 -9.26
C GLN A 57 -4.87 -0.32 -9.93
N LEU A 58 -5.04 0.98 -10.12
CA LEU A 58 -6.19 1.55 -10.83
C LEU A 58 -6.20 1.22 -12.33
N THR A 59 -5.03 1.16 -12.96
CA THR A 59 -4.89 0.92 -14.41
C THR A 59 -4.72 -0.54 -14.76
N SER A 60 -4.32 -1.37 -13.81
CA SER A 60 -4.09 -2.80 -13.94
C SER A 60 -4.50 -3.44 -12.62
N PRO A 61 -5.81 -3.69 -12.40
CA PRO A 61 -6.26 -4.37 -11.21
C PRO A 61 -5.59 -5.74 -11.14
N ASP A 62 -5.03 -6.06 -9.97
CA ASP A 62 -4.33 -7.32 -9.77
C ASP A 62 -5.27 -8.49 -10.12
N PRO A 63 -4.78 -9.50 -10.86
CA PRO A 63 -5.56 -10.70 -11.08
C PRO A 63 -5.90 -11.30 -9.73
N SER A 64 -7.15 -11.72 -9.55
CA SER A 64 -7.55 -12.42 -8.34
C SER A 64 -6.60 -13.59 -8.10
N PRO A 65 -6.02 -13.71 -6.89
CA PRO A 65 -5.04 -14.76 -6.63
C PRO A 65 -5.69 -16.12 -6.95
N SER A 66 -5.12 -16.83 -7.92
CA SER A 66 -5.60 -18.15 -8.28
C SER A 66 -5.37 -19.09 -7.10
N SER A 67 -6.40 -19.84 -6.72
CA SER A 67 -6.26 -20.89 -5.71
C SER A 67 -5.16 -21.87 -6.12
N LEU A 68 -4.19 -22.09 -5.24
CA LEU A 68 -3.09 -23.02 -5.48
C LEU A 68 -3.61 -24.44 -5.32
N ASP A 69 -3.41 -25.30 -6.32
CA ASP A 69 -3.72 -26.72 -6.19
C ASP A 69 -2.73 -27.41 -5.23
N LEU A 70 -3.22 -27.78 -4.06
CA LEU A 70 -2.44 -28.45 -3.01
C LEU A 70 -2.55 -29.97 -3.06
N SER A 71 -3.21 -30.55 -4.08
CA SER A 71 -3.44 -32.00 -4.20
C SER A 71 -2.15 -32.83 -4.15
N ARG A 72 -1.02 -32.24 -4.54
CA ARG A 72 0.31 -32.87 -4.52
C ARG A 72 1.03 -32.81 -3.18
N TRP A 73 0.51 -32.07 -2.20
CA TRP A 73 1.10 -31.88 -0.87
C TRP A 73 0.05 -32.10 0.22
N PRO A 74 -0.25 -33.37 0.57
CA PRO A 74 -1.25 -33.72 1.57
C PRO A 74 -1.02 -33.03 2.93
N GLN A 75 0.25 -32.81 3.31
CA GLN A 75 0.63 -32.11 4.53
C GLN A 75 0.25 -30.61 4.54
N LEU A 76 -0.05 -30.03 3.38
CA LEU A 76 -0.48 -28.64 3.25
C LEU A 76 -2.01 -28.52 3.10
N VAL A 77 -2.73 -29.63 2.95
CA VAL A 77 -4.20 -29.66 2.86
C VAL A 77 -4.75 -29.27 4.24
N GLY A 78 -5.09 -27.99 4.40
CA GLY A 78 -5.51 -27.38 5.67
C GLY A 78 -4.66 -26.19 6.13
N VAL A 79 -3.55 -25.90 5.46
CA VAL A 79 -2.80 -24.66 5.69
C VAL A 79 -3.67 -23.49 5.23
N GLY A 80 -3.92 -22.53 6.14
CA GLY A 80 -4.81 -21.39 5.90
C GLY A 80 -6.29 -21.63 6.20
N SER A 81 -6.71 -22.84 6.59
CA SER A 81 -8.10 -23.11 6.98
C SER A 81 -8.40 -22.80 8.45
N ARG A 82 -7.36 -22.71 9.30
CA ARG A 82 -7.49 -22.31 10.70
C ARG A 82 -7.46 -20.78 10.82
N PRO A 83 -8.36 -20.16 11.60
CA PRO A 83 -8.28 -18.73 11.85
C PRO A 83 -6.92 -18.37 12.46
N PRO A 84 -6.32 -17.24 12.07
CA PRO A 84 -5.05 -16.81 12.63
C PRO A 84 -5.17 -16.62 14.15
N ASP A 85 -4.17 -17.07 14.89
CA ASP A 85 -4.07 -16.83 16.32
C ASP A 85 -3.74 -15.36 16.59
N LEU A 86 -4.75 -14.59 16.98
CA LEU A 86 -4.63 -13.16 17.27
C LEU A 86 -3.76 -12.88 18.50
N GLU A 87 -3.62 -13.84 19.41
CA GLU A 87 -2.79 -13.68 20.61
C GLU A 87 -1.30 -13.60 20.25
N ALA A 88 -0.87 -14.35 19.23
CA ALA A 88 0.48 -14.25 18.68
C ALA A 88 0.79 -12.84 18.14
N TYR A 89 -0.19 -12.17 17.53
CA TYR A 89 -0.04 -10.78 17.08
C TYR A 89 -0.02 -9.79 18.24
N ASN A 90 -0.83 -10.02 19.29
CA ASN A 90 -0.82 -9.18 20.50
C ASN A 90 0.55 -9.20 21.21
N ARG A 91 1.23 -10.35 21.24
CA ARG A 91 2.60 -10.45 21.77
C ARG A 91 3.61 -9.63 20.96
N LEU A 92 3.45 -9.55 19.64
CA LEU A 92 4.31 -8.73 18.77
C LEU A 92 4.06 -7.23 18.95
N LEU A 93 2.83 -6.84 19.33
CA LEU A 93 2.48 -5.45 19.58
C LEU A 93 3.03 -4.90 20.89
N GLY A 94 3.64 -5.73 21.74
CA GLY A 94 4.34 -5.26 22.94
C GLY A 94 3.45 -4.38 23.82
N ARG A 95 2.23 -4.85 24.13
CA ARG A 95 1.66 -4.50 25.44
C ARG A 95 2.32 -5.41 26.46
N ASP A 96 3.58 -5.11 26.75
CA ASP A 96 4.06 -5.28 28.10
C ASP A 96 3.32 -4.20 28.91
N GLU A 97 2.19 -4.58 29.51
CA GLU A 97 1.61 -3.78 30.59
C GLU A 97 2.55 -3.92 31.79
N GLU A 98 3.42 -2.93 31.99
CA GLU A 98 4.00 -2.57 33.29
C GLU A 98 4.39 -1.08 33.32
#